data_AF-A0A258M232-F1
#
_entry.id   AF-A0A258M232-F1
#
_cell.length_a   1.000
_cell.length_b   1.000
_cell.length_c   1.000
_cell.angle_alpha   90.00
_cell.angle_beta   90.00
_cell.angle_gamma   90.00
#
_symmetry.space_group_name_H-M   'P 1'
#
loop_
_entity.id
_entity.type
_entity.pdbx_description
1 polymer ?
#
loop_
_entity_poly.entity_id
_entity_poly.type
_entity_poly.pdbx_seq_one_letter_code
_entity_poly.pdbx_strand_id
1 'polypeptide(L)' 'MGSISKNVAAASVRIVIGNDEREVKSLREARGFLREHRAGALADFIMSDLDPASPVALVAFRNKLEMVRAAL' A
#
# COMPACT_ATOMS: atom_id res chain seq x y z
N MET A 1 18.56 7.39 -25.50
CA MET A 1 18.35 8.13 -24.24
C MET A 1 17.02 8.87 -24.34
N GLY A 2 16.07 8.51 -23.49
CA GLY A 2 14.71 9.04 -23.53
C GLY A 2 13.95 8.49 -22.34
N SER A 3 14.22 9.09 -21.18
CA SER A 3 13.64 8.75 -19.88
C SER A 3 12.12 8.89 -19.91
N ILE A 4 11.42 7.77 -20.10
CA ILE A 4 10.01 7.67 -19.75
C ILE A 4 9.94 6.84 -18.47
N SER A 5 10.38 7.44 -17.36
CA SER A 5 9.86 7.05 -16.05
C SER A 5 8.42 7.55 -16.00
N LYS A 6 7.53 6.85 -16.72
CA LYS A 6 6.09 7.02 -16.61
C LYS A 6 5.78 6.90 -15.13
N ASN A 7 5.34 8.00 -14.56
CA ASN A 7 4.83 8.10 -13.20
C ASN A 7 3.52 7.30 -13.19
N VAL A 8 3.62 5.97 -13.21
CA VAL A 8 2.45 5.08 -13.16
C VAL A 8 2.00 5.10 -11.71
N ALA A 9 1.02 5.94 -11.41
CA ALA A 9 0.16 5.71 -10.26
C ALA A 9 -0.25 4.24 -10.31
N ALA A 10 0.16 3.45 -9.33
CA ALA A 10 -0.22 2.04 -9.26
C ALA A 10 -1.76 1.99 -9.25
N ALA A 11 -2.35 1.43 -10.30
CA ALA A 11 -3.80 1.30 -10.42
C ALA A 11 -4.38 0.39 -9.33
N SER A 12 -3.54 -0.50 -8.79
CA SER A 12 -3.85 -1.42 -7.72
C SER A 12 -2.57 -1.92 -7.03
N VAL A 13 -2.72 -2.48 -5.83
CA VAL A 13 -1.66 -3.15 -5.06
C VAL A 13 -2.18 -4.53 -4.66
N ARG A 14 -1.42 -5.58 -4.93
CA ARG A 14 -1.71 -6.93 -4.43
C ARG A 14 -1.09 -7.09 -3.04
N ILE A 15 -1.93 -7.43 -2.06
CA ILE A 15 -1.51 -7.68 -0.68
C ILE A 15 -1.78 -9.15 -0.37
N VAL A 16 -0.78 -9.82 0.23
CA VAL A 16 -0.87 -11.21 0.68
C VAL A 16 -0.57 -11.26 2.17
N ILE A 17 -1.47 -11.83 2.96
CA ILE A 17 -1.33 -11.99 4.41
C ILE A 17 -1.67 -13.44 4.77
N GLY A 18 -0.66 -14.22 5.14
CA GLY A 18 -0.84 -15.67 5.33
C GLY A 18 -1.21 -16.34 4.00
N ASN A 19 -2.37 -16.99 3.96
CA ASN A 19 -2.91 -17.64 2.75
C ASN A 19 -3.93 -16.77 2.01
N ASP A 20 -4.28 -15.61 2.57
CA ASP A 20 -5.28 -14.72 2.00
C ASP A 20 -4.62 -13.68 1.10
N GLU A 21 -5.23 -13.47 -0.06
CA GLU A 21 -4.76 -12.54 -1.08
C GLU A 21 -5.87 -11.61 -1.51
N ARG A 22 -5.54 -10.32 -1.67
CA ARG A 22 -6.46 -9.32 -2.18
C ARG A 22 -5.73 -8.28 -3.03
N GLU A 23 -6.30 -7.98 -4.19
CA GLU A 23 -5.94 -6.81 -4.98
C GLU A 23 -6.76 -5.61 -4.49
N VAL A 24 -6.09 -4.56 -4.01
CA VAL A 24 -6.72 -3.33 -3.51
C VAL A 24 -6.48 -2.16 -4.44
N LYS A 25 -7.51 -1.32 -4.63
CA LYS A 25 -7.49 -0.16 -5.54
C LYS A 25 -7.57 1.17 -4.81
N SER A 26 -7.59 1.16 -3.49
CA SER A 26 -7.61 2.37 -2.67
C SER A 26 -6.96 2.12 -1.30
N LEU A 27 -6.49 3.20 -0.65
CA LEU A 27 -6.02 3.13 0.74
C LEU A 27 -7.13 2.68 1.69
N ARG A 28 -8.39 3.00 1.39
CA ARG A 28 -9.54 2.56 2.19
C ARG A 28 -9.67 1.04 2.17
N GLU A 29 -9.60 0.43 0.99
CA GLU A 29 -9.62 -1.03 0.84
C GLU A 29 -8.41 -1.68 1.52
N ALA A 30 -7.21 -1.11 1.33
CA ALA A 30 -5.99 -1.58 1.98
C ALA A 30 -6.12 -1.56 3.51
N ARG A 31 -6.68 -0.48 4.08
CA ARG A 31 -6.93 -0.35 5.52
C ARG A 31 -7.92 -1.39 6.02
N GLY A 32 -9.01 -1.60 5.27
CA GLY A 32 -10.02 -2.63 5.58
C GLY A 32 -9.39 -4.01 5.66
N PHE A 33 -8.63 -4.38 4.62
CA PHE A 33 -7.96 -5.68 4.56
C PHE A 33 -6.95 -5.87 5.71
N LEU A 34 -6.10 -4.88 5.98
CA LEU A 34 -5.16 -4.97 7.11
C LEU A 34 -5.88 -5.11 8.46
N ARG A 35 -7.02 -4.44 8.65
CA ARG A 35 -7.82 -4.54 9.88
C ARG A 35 -8.49 -5.90 10.03
N GLU A 36 -9.01 -6.48 8.95
CA GLU A 36 -9.57 -7.85 8.95
C GLU A 36 -8.54 -8.87 9.46
N HIS A 37 -7.26 -8.67 9.14
CA HIS A 37 -6.15 -9.52 9.59
C HIS A 37 -5.49 -9.09 10.90
N ARG A 38 -6.17 -8.28 11.74
CA ARG A 38 -5.65 -7.76 13.02
C ARG A 38 -4.37 -6.91 12.90
N ALA A 39 -4.02 -6.45 11.70
CA ALA A 39 -2.90 -5.56 11.43
C ALA A 39 -3.30 -4.07 11.44
N GLY A 40 -4.27 -3.70 12.28
CA GLY A 40 -4.80 -2.33 12.36
C GLY A 40 -3.74 -1.29 12.74
N ALA A 41 -2.89 -1.61 13.71
CA ALA A 41 -1.80 -0.72 14.13
C ALA A 41 -0.76 -0.52 13.00
N LEU A 42 -0.44 -1.56 12.24
CA LEU A 42 0.43 -1.46 11.06
C LEU A 42 -0.21 -0.58 9.97
N ALA A 43 -1.52 -0.74 9.74
CA ALA A 43 -2.25 0.08 8.79
C ALA A 43 -2.19 1.57 9.17
N ASP A 44 -2.47 1.89 10.44
CA ASP A 44 -2.45 3.26 10.92
C ASP A 44 -1.01 3.84 10.91
N PHE A 45 0.01 3.04 11.23
CA PHE A 45 1.43 3.43 11.11
C PHE A 45 1.81 3.77 9.66
N ILE A 46 1.54 2.88 8.71
CA ILE A 46 1.90 3.07 7.30
C ILE A 46 1.19 4.29 6.72
N MET A 47 -0.10 4.46 7.06
CA MET A 47 -0.96 5.50 6.50
C MET A 47 -0.79 6.87 7.16
N SER A 48 -0.12 6.97 8.32
CA SER A 48 0.02 8.22 9.09
C SER A 48 0.53 9.41 8.28
N ASP A 49 1.50 9.19 7.37
CA ASP A 49 2.07 10.24 6.52
C ASP A 49 1.64 10.18 5.04
N LEU A 50 0.59 9.41 4.73
CA LEU A 50 0.09 9.31 3.36
C LEU A 50 -1.05 10.30 3.16
N ASP A 51 -0.94 11.15 2.14
CA ASP A 51 -2.08 11.93 1.65
C ASP A 51 -3.00 11.02 0.81
N PRO A 52 -4.22 10.70 1.28
CA PRO A 52 -5.14 9.83 0.55
C PRO A 52 -5.71 10.48 -0.72
N ALA A 53 -5.62 11.81 -0.87
CA ALA A 53 -6.03 12.50 -2.09
C ALA A 53 -4.93 12.46 -3.18
N SER A 54 -3.71 12.05 -2.82
CA SER A 54 -2.60 11.99 -3.76
C SER A 54 -2.78 10.86 -4.78
N PRO A 55 -2.59 11.13 -6.09
CA PRO A 55 -2.69 10.10 -7.12
C PRO A 55 -1.62 9.00 -6.98
N VAL A 56 -0.55 9.24 -6.20
CA VAL A 56 0.52 8.27 -5.95
C VAL A 56 0.41 7.60 -4.57
N ALA A 57 -0.69 7.81 -3.84
CA ALA A 57 -0.86 7.31 -2.47
C ALA A 57 -0.72 5.78 -2.36
N LEU A 58 -1.24 5.02 -3.33
CA LEU A 58 -1.10 3.56 -3.38
C LEU A 58 0.35 3.10 -3.60
N VAL A 59 1.10 3.83 -4.43
CA VAL A 59 2.52 3.55 -4.66
C VAL A 59 3.30 3.80 -3.37
N ALA A 60 3.05 4.93 -2.71
CA ALA A 60 3.69 5.27 -1.45
C ALA A 60 3.36 4.25 -0.34
N PHE A 61 2.10 3.80 -0.26
CA PHE A 61 1.66 2.73 0.62
C PHE A 61 2.41 1.42 0.38
N ARG A 62 2.48 0.96 -0.88
CA ARG A 62 3.25 -0.23 -1.26
C ARG A 62 4.72 -0.10 -0.85
N ASN A 63 5.34 1.04 -1.15
CA ASN A 63 6.76 1.25 -0.83
C ASN A 63 7.01 1.19 0.68
N LYS A 64 6.14 1.81 1.49
CA LYS A 64 6.23 1.71 2.95
C LYS A 64 6.04 0.28 3.45
N LEU A 65 5.09 -0.49 2.89
CA LEU A 65 4.92 -1.90 3.23
C LEU A 65 6.17 -2.73 2.97
N GLU A 66 6.79 -2.57 1.80
CA GLU A 66 8.03 -3.29 1.47
C GLU A 66 9.19 -2.87 2.37
N MET A 67 9.28 -1.58 2.75
CA MET A 67 10.28 -1.12 3.73
C MET A 67 10.10 -1.78 5.09
N VAL A 68 8.87 -1.85 5.61
CA VAL A 68 8.59 -2.51 6.88
C VAL A 68 8.93 -4.01 6.79
N ARG A 69 8.55 -4.66 5.69
CA ARG A 69 8.88 -6.07 5.45
C ARG A 69 10.39 -6.31 5.42
N ALA A 70 11.17 -5.41 4.82
CA ALA A 70 12.63 -5.54 4.74
C ALA A 70 13.34 -5.25 6.08
N ALA A 71 12.67 -4.60 7.03
CA ALA A 71 13.20 -4.28 8.34
C ALA A 71 12.94 -5.37 9.40
N LEU A 72 12.15 -6.40 9.06
CA LEU A 72 11.84 -7.57 9.88
C LEU A 72 12.71 -8.76 9.48
#